data_AF-A0A967WHG7-F1
#
_entry.id   AF-A0A967WHG7-F1
#
_cell.length_a   1.000
_cell.length_b   1.000
_cell.length_c   1.000
_cell.angle_alpha   90.00
_cell.angle_beta   90.00
_cell.angle_gamma   90.00
#
_symmetry.space_group_name_H-M   'P 1'
#
loop_
_entity.id
_entity.type
_entity.pdbx_description
1 polymer ?
#
loop_
_entity_poly.entity_id
_entity_poly.type
_entity_poly.pdbx_seq_one_letter_code
_entity_poly.pdbx_strand_id
1 'polypeptide(L)'
;PVSVGVPISYGCDHLCTYCIVRLRRGPENSRPVDEIVGEVQDLGRRGVKEITLLGQNVDSYGHDLAGALRRVGERRRADTNRRAGSHSRTSSGQWSPDLADLLEAVHPVEGLARIRFLTSHPSDMTQRLIETVARLPRVCEHMEVPVQSGDDTVLRRMGRGYTAAAYRDLVARIRAAIPGVGLATDVIVGFPGETEAQYQATYRL
;
A
#
# COMPACT_ATOMS: atom_id res chain seq x y z
N PRO A 1 6.23 21.77 -11.68
CA PRO A 1 6.35 21.42 -10.23
C PRO A 1 7.42 20.34 -10.08
N VAL A 2 8.21 20.38 -9.00
CA VAL A 2 9.26 19.36 -8.77
C VAL A 2 8.63 18.04 -8.29
N SER A 3 7.59 18.12 -7.46
CA SER A 3 6.83 16.98 -6.92
C SER A 3 5.36 17.04 -7.34
N VAL A 4 4.76 15.90 -7.68
CA VAL A 4 3.36 15.77 -8.15
C VAL A 4 2.69 14.54 -7.53
N GLY A 5 1.43 14.67 -7.11
CA GLY A 5 0.60 13.53 -6.70
C GLY A 5 -0.03 12.81 -7.89
N VAL A 6 0.05 11.48 -7.93
CA VAL A 6 -0.54 10.61 -8.96
C VAL A 6 -1.54 9.68 -8.28
N PRO A 7 -2.86 9.88 -8.45
CA PRO A 7 -3.87 8.98 -7.90
C PRO A 7 -3.74 7.60 -8.56
N ILE A 8 -3.63 6.52 -7.78
CA ILE A 8 -3.54 5.14 -8.30
C ILE A 8 -4.79 4.32 -8.04
N SER A 9 -5.57 4.70 -7.02
CA SER A 9 -6.82 4.05 -6.67
C SER A 9 -7.81 5.05 -6.07
N TYR A 10 -9.08 4.69 -6.07
CA TYR A 10 -10.16 5.43 -5.44
C TYR A 10 -11.02 4.48 -4.60
N GLY A 11 -11.58 4.98 -3.49
CA GLY A 11 -12.33 4.13 -2.57
C GLY A 11 -11.43 3.25 -1.72
N CYS A 12 -12.04 2.44 -0.86
CA CYS A 12 -11.34 1.55 0.07
C CYS A 12 -12.31 0.50 0.57
N ASP A 13 -11.86 -0.76 0.67
CA ASP A 13 -12.70 -1.87 1.14
C ASP A 13 -12.67 -2.11 2.66
N HIS A 14 -11.82 -1.39 3.40
CA HIS A 14 -11.81 -1.47 4.86
C HIS A 14 -13.08 -0.88 5.49
N LEU A 15 -13.64 -1.62 6.44
CA LEU A 15 -14.84 -1.24 7.19
C LEU A 15 -14.48 -0.57 8.53
N CYS A 16 -13.63 0.45 8.47
CA CYS A 16 -13.25 1.21 9.66
C CYS A 16 -14.46 2.01 10.19
N THR A 17 -14.81 1.84 11.46
CA THR A 17 -16.06 2.39 12.04
C THR A 17 -16.07 3.91 12.19
N TYR A 18 -14.91 4.54 12.09
CA TYR A 18 -14.74 6.00 12.13
C TYR A 18 -14.58 6.63 10.74
N CYS A 19 -14.42 5.82 9.69
CA CYS A 19 -14.06 6.31 8.36
C CYS A 19 -15.26 6.32 7.41
N ILE A 20 -15.60 7.49 6.87
CA ILE A 20 -16.73 7.64 5.92
C ILE A 20 -16.38 7.20 4.49
N VAL A 21 -15.12 6.88 4.19
CA VAL A 21 -14.62 6.64 2.82
C VAL A 21 -15.44 5.59 2.09
N ARG A 22 -15.67 4.41 2.67
CA ARG A 22 -16.42 3.33 1.98
C ARG A 22 -17.83 3.77 1.58
N LEU A 23 -18.48 4.57 2.43
CA LEU A 23 -19.83 5.08 2.19
C LEU A 23 -19.85 6.19 1.15
N ARG A 24 -18.84 7.08 1.15
CA ARG A 24 -18.83 8.25 0.26
C ARG A 24 -18.17 7.99 -1.09
N ARG A 25 -17.12 7.18 -1.12
CA ARG A 25 -16.26 6.92 -2.28
C ARG A 25 -16.52 5.56 -2.92
N GLY A 26 -17.20 4.64 -2.22
CA GLY A 26 -17.49 3.31 -2.73
C GLY A 26 -16.37 2.30 -2.46
N PRO A 27 -16.46 1.10 -3.08
CA PRO A 27 -15.43 0.08 -2.97
C PRO A 27 -14.12 0.57 -3.56
N GLU A 28 -13.05 -0.17 -3.28
CA GLU A 28 -11.80 0.05 -3.99
C GLU A 28 -11.98 -0.07 -5.51
N ASN A 29 -11.32 0.84 -6.23
CA ASN A 29 -11.25 0.89 -7.67
C ASN A 29 -9.84 1.36 -8.07
N SER A 30 -8.99 0.42 -8.47
CA SER A 30 -7.61 0.65 -8.89
C SER A 30 -7.53 1.03 -10.36
N ARG A 31 -6.68 2.00 -10.68
CA ARG A 31 -6.37 2.33 -12.08
C ARG A 31 -5.48 1.25 -12.71
N PRO A 32 -5.61 0.95 -14.01
CA PRO A 32 -4.69 0.06 -14.71
C PRO A 32 -3.23 0.52 -14.62
N VAL A 33 -2.30 -0.44 -14.51
CA VAL A 33 -0.86 -0.17 -14.36
C VAL A 33 -0.31 0.64 -15.54
N ASP A 34 -0.72 0.31 -16.76
CA ASP A 34 -0.25 0.98 -17.99
C ASP A 34 -0.69 2.44 -18.07
N GLU A 35 -1.91 2.75 -17.62
CA GLU A 35 -2.38 4.14 -17.52
C GLU A 35 -1.54 4.96 -16.53
N ILE A 36 -1.24 4.39 -15.35
CA ILE A 36 -0.42 5.06 -14.33
C ILE A 36 1.01 5.26 -14.85
N VAL A 37 1.61 4.22 -15.43
CA VAL A 37 2.98 4.30 -15.97
C VAL A 37 3.05 5.32 -17.11
N GLY A 38 2.06 5.35 -18.01
CA GLY A 38 1.99 6.34 -19.08
C GLY A 38 1.92 7.78 -18.57
N GLU A 39 1.06 8.04 -17.57
CA GLU A 39 0.98 9.36 -16.92
C GLU A 39 2.30 9.75 -16.27
N VAL A 40 2.94 8.81 -15.57
CA VAL A 40 4.22 9.07 -14.90
C VAL A 40 5.35 9.32 -15.90
N GLN A 41 5.36 8.62 -17.04
CA GLN A 41 6.30 8.89 -18.14
C GLN A 41 6.10 10.30 -18.71
N ASP A 42 4.86 10.75 -18.88
CA ASP A 42 4.55 12.12 -19.31
C ASP A 42 5.05 13.16 -18.31
N LEU A 43 4.86 12.92 -17.01
CA LEU A 43 5.38 13.77 -15.95
C LEU A 43 6.92 13.83 -15.98
N GLY A 44 7.58 12.68 -16.16
CA GLY A 44 9.04 12.59 -16.30
C GLY A 44 9.56 13.41 -17.48
N ARG A 45 8.93 13.30 -18.65
CA ARG A 45 9.25 14.09 -19.85
C ARG A 45 9.08 15.59 -19.64
N ARG A 46 8.13 15.99 -18.78
CA ARG A 46 7.86 17.39 -18.41
C ARG A 46 8.78 17.91 -17.29
N GLY A 47 9.75 17.11 -16.86
CA GLY A 47 10.77 17.50 -15.89
C GLY A 47 10.35 17.34 -14.42
N VAL A 48 9.25 16.64 -14.13
CA VAL A 48 8.90 16.25 -12.75
C VAL A 48 9.99 15.32 -12.20
N LYS A 49 10.42 15.57 -10.95
CA LYS A 49 11.50 14.80 -10.31
C LYS A 49 10.99 13.86 -9.23
N GLU A 50 9.85 14.16 -8.64
CA GLU A 50 9.25 13.34 -7.60
C GLU A 50 7.77 13.11 -7.89
N ILE A 51 7.32 11.88 -7.64
CA ILE A 51 5.89 11.57 -7.61
C ILE A 51 5.50 11.03 -6.24
N THR A 52 4.25 11.22 -5.86
CA THR A 52 3.61 10.52 -4.74
C THR A 52 2.41 9.77 -5.26
N LEU A 53 2.42 8.44 -5.15
CA LEU A 53 1.27 7.59 -5.46
C LEU A 53 0.22 7.77 -4.36
N LEU A 54 -1.01 8.10 -4.76
CA LEU A 54 -2.09 8.48 -3.85
C LEU A 54 -3.29 7.53 -3.96
N GLY A 55 -3.89 7.22 -2.81
CA GLY A 55 -5.10 6.41 -2.68
C GLY A 55 -5.82 6.73 -1.38
N GLN A 56 -6.80 5.92 -1.01
CA GLN A 56 -7.32 5.91 0.38
C GLN A 56 -6.67 4.80 1.20
N ASN A 57 -6.30 3.71 0.53
CA ASN A 57 -5.36 2.70 0.98
C ASN A 57 -4.54 2.29 -0.24
N VAL A 58 -3.28 2.69 -0.33
CA VAL A 58 -2.45 2.37 -1.51
C VAL A 58 -1.92 0.94 -1.46
N ASP A 59 -1.78 0.36 -0.27
CA ASP A 59 -1.19 -0.97 -0.08
C ASP A 59 -2.06 -2.09 -0.67
N SER A 60 -3.38 -1.87 -0.75
CA SER A 60 -4.33 -2.81 -1.34
C SER A 60 -4.42 -2.72 -2.87
N TYR A 61 -3.74 -1.74 -3.51
CA TYR A 61 -3.80 -1.52 -4.95
C TYR A 61 -3.72 -2.84 -5.73
N GLY A 62 -4.68 -3.01 -6.64
CA GLY A 62 -4.74 -4.14 -7.56
C GLY A 62 -5.38 -5.41 -6.99
N HIS A 63 -5.88 -5.40 -5.75
CA HIS A 63 -6.74 -6.48 -5.25
C HIS A 63 -8.04 -6.63 -6.07
N ASP A 64 -8.54 -5.52 -6.60
CA ASP A 64 -9.74 -5.43 -7.44
C ASP A 64 -9.46 -5.61 -8.95
N LEU A 65 -8.19 -5.61 -9.36
CA LEU A 65 -7.78 -5.83 -10.76
C LEU A 65 -7.78 -7.30 -11.19
N ALA A 66 -8.12 -8.21 -10.28
CA ALA A 66 -8.25 -9.64 -10.55
C ALA A 66 -9.33 -9.89 -11.63
N GLY A 67 -8.87 -10.08 -12.87
CA GLY A 67 -9.71 -10.27 -14.05
C GLY A 67 -9.48 -9.25 -15.19
N ALA A 68 -8.72 -8.18 -14.94
CA ALA A 68 -8.61 -7.03 -15.86
C ALA A 68 -7.37 -7.03 -16.79
N LEU A 69 -6.37 -7.89 -16.59
CA LEU A 69 -5.16 -7.91 -17.44
C LEU A 69 -4.91 -9.27 -18.12
N ARG A 70 -5.05 -9.28 -19.46
CA ARG A 70 -4.35 -10.21 -20.35
C ARG A 70 -2.94 -9.65 -20.59
N ARG A 71 -1.90 -10.45 -20.38
CA ARG A 71 -0.51 -10.04 -20.70
C ARG A 71 -0.42 -9.58 -22.16
N VAL A 72 0.14 -8.39 -22.39
CA VAL A 72 0.52 -7.93 -23.72
C VAL A 72 1.63 -8.86 -24.24
N GLY A 73 1.33 -9.66 -25.27
CA GLY A 73 2.34 -10.40 -26.05
C GLY A 73 2.46 -11.92 -25.83
N GLU A 74 1.72 -12.55 -24.91
CA GLU A 74 1.85 -14.01 -24.71
C GLU A 74 0.88 -14.84 -25.58
N ARG A 75 1.43 -15.50 -26.61
CA ARG A 75 0.77 -16.64 -27.27
C ARG A 75 0.94 -17.89 -26.41
N ARG A 76 -0.17 -18.61 -26.25
CA ARG A 76 -0.31 -19.89 -25.54
C ARG A 76 0.83 -20.86 -25.90
N ARG A 77 1.67 -21.22 -24.93
CA ARG A 77 2.41 -22.49 -24.95
C ARG A 77 2.15 -23.21 -23.64
N ALA A 78 1.66 -24.43 -23.76
CA ALA A 78 1.80 -25.43 -22.71
C ALA A 78 3.31 -25.65 -22.54
N ASP A 79 3.85 -25.58 -21.33
CA ASP A 79 4.03 -26.79 -20.53
C ASP A 79 4.86 -26.54 -19.25
N THR A 80 4.64 -27.44 -18.28
CA THR A 80 5.54 -27.96 -17.24
C THR A 80 6.53 -27.05 -16.47
N ASN A 81 6.19 -26.90 -15.18
CA ASN A 81 7.10 -26.98 -14.02
C ASN A 81 8.13 -25.85 -13.78
N ARG A 82 7.87 -24.94 -12.81
CA ARG A 82 8.90 -24.43 -11.87
C ARG A 82 8.36 -23.49 -10.78
N ARG A 83 8.68 -23.87 -9.53
CA ARG A 83 9.04 -23.12 -8.31
C ARG A 83 8.25 -21.83 -7.96
N ALA A 84 7.58 -21.92 -6.82
CA ALA A 84 6.76 -20.89 -6.19
C ALA A 84 7.57 -19.66 -5.74
N GLY A 85 7.31 -18.53 -6.39
CA GLY A 85 7.41 -17.18 -5.81
C GLY A 85 5.99 -16.62 -5.68
N SER A 86 5.70 -15.97 -4.55
CA SER A 86 4.34 -15.61 -4.10
C SER A 86 3.62 -14.66 -5.06
N HIS A 87 2.83 -15.22 -5.94
CA HIS A 87 1.77 -14.54 -6.68
C HIS A 87 0.45 -15.01 -6.10
N SER A 88 -0.46 -14.07 -5.79
CA SER A 88 -1.85 -14.43 -5.47
C SER A 88 -2.52 -14.91 -6.75
N ARG A 89 -2.37 -16.21 -7.05
CA ARG A 89 -3.13 -16.86 -8.12
C ARG A 89 -4.58 -16.94 -7.63
N THR A 90 -5.49 -16.24 -8.31
CA THR A 90 -6.91 -16.44 -8.07
C THR A 90 -7.31 -17.89 -8.35
N SER A 91 -8.48 -18.32 -7.86
CA SER A 91 -9.06 -19.64 -8.19
C SER A 91 -9.24 -19.88 -9.69
N SER A 92 -9.23 -18.82 -10.52
CA SER A 92 -9.25 -18.87 -12.00
C SER A 92 -7.85 -18.90 -12.65
N GLY A 93 -6.76 -18.87 -11.87
CA GLY A 93 -5.38 -18.85 -12.39
C GLY A 93 -4.97 -17.51 -13.03
N GLN A 94 -5.71 -16.44 -12.80
CA GLN A 94 -5.38 -15.10 -13.29
C GLN A 94 -4.41 -14.38 -12.35
N TRP A 95 -3.46 -13.66 -12.98
CA TRP A 95 -2.51 -12.77 -12.31
C TRP A 95 -3.16 -11.41 -12.08
N SER A 96 -3.00 -10.85 -10.88
CA SER A 96 -3.35 -9.47 -10.57
C SER A 96 -2.09 -8.73 -10.11
N PRO A 97 -1.80 -7.54 -10.66
CA PRO A 97 -0.71 -6.71 -10.15
C PRO A 97 -1.02 -6.25 -8.72
N ASP A 98 0.01 -6.01 -7.92
CA ASP A 98 -0.10 -5.31 -6.63
C ASP A 98 0.72 -4.01 -6.62
N LEU A 99 0.75 -3.31 -5.47
CA LEU A 99 1.53 -2.08 -5.33
C LEU A 99 3.03 -2.31 -5.57
N ALA A 100 3.57 -3.48 -5.22
CA ALA A 100 4.97 -3.79 -5.46
C ALA A 100 5.25 -3.91 -6.98
N ASP A 101 4.36 -4.55 -7.74
CA ASP A 101 4.43 -4.60 -9.21
C ASP A 101 4.35 -3.18 -9.81
N LEU A 102 3.48 -2.31 -9.29
CA LEU A 102 3.37 -0.92 -9.75
C LEU A 102 4.65 -0.11 -9.46
N LEU A 103 5.21 -0.25 -8.26
CA LEU A 103 6.48 0.42 -7.90
C LEU A 103 7.61 -0.03 -8.82
N GLU A 104 7.70 -1.32 -9.14
CA GLU A 104 8.68 -1.87 -10.07
C GLU A 104 8.48 -1.33 -11.50
N ALA A 105 7.24 -1.19 -11.95
CA ALA A 105 6.93 -0.67 -13.28
C ALA A 105 7.22 0.84 -13.41
N VAL A 106 7.01 1.60 -12.35
CA VAL A 106 7.24 3.06 -12.32
C VAL A 106 8.70 3.42 -12.03
N HIS A 107 9.42 2.60 -11.25
CA HIS A 107 10.83 2.81 -10.90
C HIS A 107 11.75 3.17 -12.08
N PRO A 108 11.73 2.49 -13.24
CA PRO A 108 12.65 2.76 -14.34
C PRO A 108 12.31 4.02 -15.15
N VAL A 109 11.18 4.70 -14.90
CA VAL A 109 10.77 5.87 -15.69
C VAL A 109 11.87 6.95 -15.67
N GLU A 110 12.30 7.37 -16.85
CA GLU A 110 13.36 8.37 -16.99
C GLU A 110 12.95 9.74 -16.44
N GLY A 111 13.91 10.48 -15.90
CA GLY A 111 13.68 11.81 -15.34
C GLY A 111 13.24 11.84 -13.87
N LEU A 112 12.68 10.74 -13.34
CA LEU A 112 12.32 10.63 -11.92
C LEU A 112 13.55 10.42 -11.03
N ALA A 113 13.58 11.18 -9.94
CA ALA A 113 14.55 11.04 -8.85
C ALA A 113 13.95 10.33 -7.62
N ARG A 114 12.63 10.46 -7.38
CA ARG A 114 11.99 9.87 -6.20
C ARG A 114 10.54 9.44 -6.46
N ILE A 115 10.15 8.33 -5.86
CA ILE A 115 8.79 7.79 -5.80
C ILE A 115 8.41 7.69 -4.32
N ARG A 116 7.28 8.26 -3.97
CA ARG A 116 6.64 8.10 -2.66
C ARG A 116 5.30 7.40 -2.85
N PHE A 117 4.78 6.82 -1.79
CA PHE A 117 3.38 6.45 -1.67
C PHE A 117 2.94 6.84 -0.26
N LEU A 118 1.64 7.06 -0.09
CA LEU A 118 1.06 7.57 1.16
C LEU A 118 -0.31 6.91 1.37
N THR A 119 -0.79 6.86 2.61
CA THR A 119 -2.02 6.15 3.04
C THR A 119 -1.89 4.63 3.03
N SER A 120 -1.04 4.08 3.88
CA SER A 120 -0.92 2.63 4.08
C SER A 120 -1.91 2.11 5.13
N HIS A 121 -2.14 0.80 5.13
CA HIS A 121 -2.94 0.12 6.14
C HIS A 121 -2.15 -1.07 6.71
N PRO A 122 -2.01 -1.21 8.04
CA PRO A 122 -1.14 -2.25 8.62
C PRO A 122 -1.44 -3.69 8.15
N SER A 123 -2.71 -4.01 7.86
CA SER A 123 -3.10 -5.33 7.34
C SER A 123 -2.64 -5.62 5.92
N ASP A 124 -2.38 -4.60 5.10
CA ASP A 124 -2.07 -4.77 3.67
C ASP A 124 -0.59 -4.53 3.35
N MET A 125 0.18 -4.08 4.35
CA MET A 125 1.64 -3.92 4.25
C MET A 125 2.33 -5.29 4.24
N THR A 126 2.37 -5.92 3.07
CA THR A 126 2.96 -7.25 2.87
C THR A 126 4.49 -7.24 3.00
N GLN A 127 5.07 -8.40 3.30
CA GLN A 127 6.52 -8.56 3.31
C GLN A 127 7.15 -8.26 1.93
N ARG A 128 6.47 -8.64 0.85
CA ARG A 128 6.88 -8.34 -0.53
C ARG A 128 6.98 -6.84 -0.77
N LEU A 129 5.98 -6.07 -0.35
CA LEU A 129 5.99 -4.61 -0.49
C LEU A 129 7.17 -3.99 0.25
N ILE A 130 7.42 -4.41 1.50
CA ILE A 130 8.55 -3.93 2.31
C ILE A 130 9.89 -4.21 1.60
N GLU A 131 10.10 -5.43 1.11
CA GLU A 131 11.31 -5.82 0.39
C GLU A 131 11.50 -5.07 -0.94
N THR A 132 10.40 -4.81 -1.65
CA THR A 132 10.43 -4.00 -2.87
C THR A 132 10.84 -2.57 -2.58
N VAL A 133 10.30 -1.94 -1.53
CA VAL A 133 10.73 -0.59 -1.13
C VAL A 133 12.21 -0.58 -0.73
N ALA A 134 12.68 -1.57 0.01
CA ALA A 134 14.09 -1.68 0.41
C ALA A 134 15.05 -1.83 -0.78
N ARG A 135 14.60 -2.50 -1.85
CA ARG A 135 15.43 -2.81 -3.02
C ARG A 135 15.45 -1.70 -4.07
N LEU A 136 14.38 -0.92 -4.20
CA LEU A 136 14.23 0.06 -5.28
C LEU A 136 14.78 1.44 -4.86
N PRO A 137 15.95 1.87 -5.36
CA PRO A 137 16.66 3.06 -4.85
C PRO A 137 15.93 4.39 -5.09
N ARG A 138 14.98 4.45 -6.03
CA ARG A 138 14.15 5.65 -6.23
C ARG A 138 12.93 5.69 -5.33
N VAL A 139 12.55 4.58 -4.70
CA VAL A 139 11.43 4.58 -3.75
C VAL A 139 11.93 5.13 -2.43
N CYS A 140 11.25 6.15 -1.92
CA CYS A 140 11.65 6.82 -0.69
C CYS A 140 11.54 5.86 0.50
N GLU A 141 12.57 5.84 1.35
CA GLU A 141 12.63 5.10 2.61
C GLU A 141 11.76 5.78 3.69
N HIS A 142 10.50 6.04 3.38
CA HIS A 142 9.51 6.63 4.28
C HIS A 142 8.18 5.94 4.11
N MET A 143 7.58 5.48 5.22
CA MET A 143 6.26 4.84 5.23
C MET A 143 5.38 5.47 6.29
N GLU A 144 4.14 5.78 5.93
CA GLU A 144 3.11 6.23 6.86
C GLU A 144 2.18 5.06 7.17
N VAL A 145 2.28 4.49 8.37
CA VAL A 145 1.58 3.26 8.77
C VAL A 145 0.69 3.56 9.98
N PRO A 146 -0.56 4.01 9.78
CA PRO A 146 -1.44 4.48 10.85
C PRO A 146 -1.92 3.36 11.76
N VAL A 147 -1.61 3.45 13.05
CA VAL A 147 -2.02 2.46 14.05
C VAL A 147 -3.39 2.74 14.66
N GLN A 148 -3.78 4.02 14.70
CA GLN A 148 -5.01 4.54 15.31
C GLN A 148 -5.12 4.39 16.82
N SER A 149 -4.81 3.22 17.39
CA SER A 149 -4.83 2.96 18.83
C SER A 149 -3.86 1.82 19.20
N GLY A 150 -3.30 1.86 20.41
CA GLY A 150 -2.48 0.78 20.97
C GLY A 150 -3.22 -0.21 21.85
N ASP A 151 -4.56 -0.14 21.93
CA ASP A 151 -5.38 -1.10 22.66
C ASP A 151 -6.18 -2.01 21.72
N ASP A 152 -6.04 -3.33 21.88
CA ASP A 152 -6.69 -4.33 21.00
C ASP A 152 -8.23 -4.28 21.06
N THR A 153 -8.82 -3.85 22.18
CA THR A 153 -10.27 -3.71 22.28
C THR A 153 -10.76 -2.45 21.58
N VAL A 154 -10.01 -1.34 21.65
CA VAL A 154 -10.26 -0.15 20.82
C VAL A 154 -10.08 -0.47 19.34
N LEU A 155 -8.97 -1.09 18.94
CA LEU A 155 -8.69 -1.49 17.55
C LEU A 155 -9.81 -2.33 16.95
N ARG A 156 -10.28 -3.34 17.68
CA ARG A 156 -11.42 -4.17 17.25
C ARG A 156 -12.70 -3.35 17.06
N ARG A 157 -13.01 -2.42 17.97
CA ARG A 157 -14.18 -1.51 17.82
C ARG A 157 -14.02 -0.52 16.67
N MET A 158 -12.78 -0.14 16.36
CA MET A 158 -12.42 0.67 15.19
C MET A 158 -12.59 -0.10 13.86
N GLY A 159 -12.84 -1.41 13.90
CA GLY A 159 -12.89 -2.26 12.72
C GLY A 159 -11.52 -2.68 12.19
N ARG A 160 -10.46 -2.58 13.02
CA ARG A 160 -9.11 -3.03 12.67
C ARG A 160 -8.97 -4.54 12.91
N GLY A 161 -8.42 -5.24 11.92
CA GLY A 161 -8.20 -6.70 11.95
C GLY A 161 -6.84 -7.13 12.53
N TYR A 162 -6.11 -6.21 13.16
CA TYR A 162 -4.77 -6.45 13.74
C TYR A 162 -4.73 -6.05 15.21
N THR A 163 -3.68 -6.50 15.90
CA THR A 163 -3.40 -6.17 17.31
C THR A 163 -2.21 -5.20 17.41
N ALA A 164 -2.03 -4.59 18.58
CA ALA A 164 -0.86 -3.79 18.90
C ALA A 164 0.45 -4.60 18.78
N ALA A 165 0.42 -5.89 19.13
CA ALA A 165 1.56 -6.78 18.94
C ALA A 165 1.89 -6.99 17.45
N ALA A 166 0.88 -7.27 16.62
CA ALA A 166 1.07 -7.42 15.17
C ALA A 166 1.58 -6.12 14.51
N TYR A 167 1.15 -4.96 15.01
CA TYR A 167 1.69 -3.68 14.57
C TYR A 167 3.18 -3.51 14.92
N ARG A 168 3.59 -3.86 16.14
CA ARG A 168 5.01 -3.84 16.53
C ARG A 168 5.85 -4.78 15.67
N ASP A 169 5.34 -5.97 15.37
CA ASP A 169 6.02 -6.93 14.49
C ASP A 169 6.15 -6.38 13.07
N LEU A 170 5.13 -5.71 12.54
CA LEU A 170 5.20 -5.02 11.25
C LEU A 170 6.30 -3.94 11.26
N VAL A 171 6.31 -3.06 12.28
CA VAL A 171 7.33 -2.01 12.43
C VAL A 171 8.74 -2.62 12.51
N ALA A 172 8.90 -3.73 13.24
CA ALA A 172 10.18 -4.43 13.35
C ALA A 172 10.65 -4.98 12.00
N ARG A 173 9.75 -5.59 11.21
CA ARG A 173 10.07 -6.08 9.85
C ARG A 173 10.48 -4.95 8.92
N ILE A 174 9.79 -3.80 8.96
CA ILE A 174 10.15 -2.64 8.15
C ILE A 174 11.55 -2.14 8.51
N ARG A 175 11.83 -1.94 9.81
CA ARG A 175 13.15 -1.46 10.28
C ARG A 175 14.28 -2.43 9.98
N ALA A 176 14.01 -3.73 10.00
CA ALA A 176 15.00 -4.75 9.64
C ALA A 176 15.33 -4.73 8.14
N ALA A 177 14.34 -4.52 7.28
CA ALA A 177 14.53 -4.47 5.83
C ALA A 177 15.11 -3.14 5.35
N ILE A 178 14.76 -2.02 5.99
CA ILE A 178 15.13 -0.66 5.59
C ILE A 178 15.78 0.05 6.79
N PRO A 179 17.10 -0.12 7.01
CA PRO A 179 17.80 0.57 8.08
C PRO A 179 17.74 2.08 7.89
N GLY A 180 17.13 2.80 8.83
CA GLY A 180 16.96 4.26 8.76
C GLY A 180 15.62 4.74 8.19
N VAL A 181 14.66 3.84 7.97
CA VAL A 181 13.31 4.20 7.49
C VAL A 181 12.66 5.30 8.33
N GLY A 182 12.12 6.32 7.66
CA GLY A 182 11.20 7.27 8.28
C GLY A 182 9.82 6.64 8.46
N LEU A 183 9.32 6.58 9.69
CA LEU A 183 7.98 6.06 9.97
C LEU A 183 7.09 7.19 10.50
N ALA A 184 5.94 7.37 9.85
CA ALA A 184 4.85 8.22 10.32
C ALA A 184 3.65 7.35 10.73
N THR A 185 2.82 7.84 11.65
CA THR A 185 1.61 7.15 12.07
C THR A 185 0.58 8.16 12.57
N ASP A 186 -0.70 7.81 12.42
CA ASP A 186 -1.81 8.56 12.99
C ASP A 186 -2.45 7.80 14.15
N VAL A 187 -2.96 8.56 15.11
CA VAL A 187 -3.63 8.08 16.31
C VAL A 187 -4.96 8.83 16.49
N ILE A 188 -6.02 8.12 16.88
CA ILE A 188 -7.30 8.69 17.26
C ILE A 188 -7.48 8.50 18.76
N VAL A 189 -7.46 9.61 19.50
CA VAL A 189 -7.77 9.65 20.94
C VAL A 189 -9.25 9.98 21.15
N GLY A 190 -9.83 9.53 22.25
CA GLY A 190 -11.23 9.75 22.58
C GLY A 190 -12.20 8.96 21.71
N PHE A 191 -11.77 7.80 21.19
CA PHE A 191 -12.67 6.89 20.46
C PHE A 191 -13.87 6.52 21.37
N PRO A 192 -15.11 6.39 20.84
CA PRO A 192 -16.29 6.18 21.69
C PRO A 192 -16.15 5.03 22.71
N GLY A 193 -16.16 5.39 23.99
CA GLY A 193 -15.96 4.46 25.11
C GLY A 193 -14.50 4.05 25.36
N GLU A 194 -13.52 4.84 24.91
CA GLU A 194 -12.11 4.71 25.32
C GLU A 194 -11.96 5.02 26.81
N THR A 195 -11.27 4.15 27.54
CA THR A 195 -10.92 4.39 28.94
C THR A 195 -9.50 4.95 29.05
N GLU A 196 -9.18 5.57 30.19
CA GLU A 196 -7.83 6.05 30.49
C GLU A 196 -6.76 4.95 30.31
N ALA A 197 -7.05 3.72 30.75
CA ALA A 197 -6.11 2.61 30.60
C ALA A 197 -5.82 2.28 29.12
N GLN A 198 -6.83 2.39 28.24
CA GLN A 198 -6.69 2.15 26.80
C GLN A 198 -5.95 3.29 26.10
N TYR A 199 -6.22 4.54 26.51
CA TYR A 199 -5.43 5.69 26.09
C TYR A 199 -3.94 5.50 26.45
N GLN A 200 -3.66 5.11 27.70
CA GLN A 200 -2.29 4.85 28.17
C GLN A 200 -1.62 3.67 27.45
N ALA A 201 -2.38 2.70 26.94
CA ALA A 201 -1.83 1.63 26.10
C ALA A 201 -1.35 2.19 24.74
N THR A 202 -2.10 3.13 24.16
CA THR A 202 -1.70 3.85 22.94
C THR A 202 -0.47 4.73 23.15
N TYR A 203 -0.41 5.48 24.26
CA TYR A 203 0.74 6.32 24.59
C TYR A 203 2.06 5.53 24.73
N ARG A 204 1.98 4.30 25.25
CA ARG A 204 3.13 3.40 25.48
C ARG A 204 3.46 2.51 24.28
N LEU A 205 2.70 2.59 23.19
CA LEU A 205 2.82 1.68 22.05
C LEU A 205 4.23 1.74 21.44
#